data_AF-A0A2V9YNI8-F1
#
_entry.id   AF-A0A2V9YNI8-F1
#
_cell.length_a   1.000
_cell.length_b   1.000
_cell.length_c   1.000
_cell.angle_alpha   90.00
_cell.angle_beta   90.00
_cell.angle_gamma   90.00
#
_symmetry.space_group_name_H-M   'P 1'
#
loop_
_entity.id
_entity.type
_entity.pdbx_description
1 polymer ?
#
loop_
_entity_poly.entity_id
_entity_poly.type
_entity_poly.pdbx_seq_one_letter_code
_entity_poly.pdbx_strand_id
1 'polypeptide(L)'
;MVSNCANPACATPLRYFRDGRLYQFEVKSLEKSGANPAALEDEVTPKRKSRHIWHFWLCGRCSPKLTLKFDQLHGLKLIPANVRLTQLRKSG
;
A
#
# COMPACT_ATOMS: atom_id res chain seq x y z
N MET A 1 10.26 6.65 1.28
CA MET A 1 10.06 7.05 -0.13
C MET A 1 10.31 5.83 -1.00
N VAL A 2 9.56 5.62 -2.09
CA VAL A 2 9.70 4.41 -2.93
C VAL A 2 10.86 4.61 -3.91
N SER A 3 11.80 3.67 -3.96
CA SER A 3 12.99 3.77 -4.82
C SER A 3 13.00 2.74 -5.96
N ASN A 4 12.37 1.59 -5.77
CA ASN A 4 12.42 0.46 -6.70
C ASN A 4 11.05 -0.22 -6.82
N CYS A 5 10.93 -1.06 -7.84
CA CYS A 5 9.80 -1.96 -8.00
C CYS A 5 9.62 -2.84 -6.76
N ALA A 6 8.39 -2.94 -6.26
CA ALA A 6 8.04 -3.73 -5.08
C ALA A 6 7.98 -5.24 -5.34
N ASN A 7 8.15 -5.68 -6.60
CA ASN A 7 8.35 -7.09 -6.91
C ASN A 7 9.78 -7.49 -6.53
N PRO A 8 10.01 -8.41 -5.57
CA PRO A 8 11.35 -8.81 -5.15
C PRO A 8 12.22 -9.39 -6.27
N ALA A 9 11.60 -9.97 -7.30
CA ALA A 9 12.30 -10.48 -8.49
C ALA A 9 12.62 -9.38 -9.53
N CYS A 10 12.36 -8.11 -9.23
CA CYS A 10 12.53 -6.99 -10.14
C CYS A 10 13.27 -5.83 -9.46
N ALA A 11 14.45 -5.48 -9.97
CA ALA A 11 15.26 -4.38 -9.43
C ALA A 11 15.01 -3.00 -10.10
N THR A 12 13.98 -2.87 -10.94
CA THR A 12 13.77 -1.64 -11.74
C THR A 12 13.64 -0.41 -10.83
N PRO A 13 14.51 0.63 -10.98
CA PRO A 13 14.44 1.83 -10.17
C PRO A 13 13.29 2.74 -10.62
N LEU A 14 12.68 3.44 -9.66
CA LEU A 14 11.66 4.45 -9.91
C LEU A 14 12.34 5.76 -10.33
N ARG A 15 12.53 5.95 -11.64
CA ARG A 15 13.07 7.20 -12.20
C ARG A 15 11.99 8.23 -12.48
N TYR A 16 10.83 7.79 -12.96
CA TYR A 16 9.70 8.64 -13.31
C TYR A 16 8.37 7.93 -13.01
N PHE A 17 7.40 8.67 -12.47
CA PHE A 17 6.06 8.16 -12.16
C PHE A 17 5.15 7.94 -13.38
N ARG A 18 5.68 8.09 -14.61
CA ARG A 18 4.88 7.96 -15.85
C ARG A 18 4.57 6.53 -16.25
N ASP A 19 5.25 5.55 -15.64
CA ASP A 19 5.07 4.14 -15.94
C ASP A 19 4.82 3.33 -14.65
N GLY A 20 4.07 2.24 -14.78
CA GLY A 20 3.74 1.36 -13.65
C GLY A 20 2.48 1.77 -12.87
N ARG A 21 2.43 1.37 -11.59
CA ARG A 21 1.29 1.58 -10.70
C ARG A 21 1.76 1.83 -9.28
N LEU A 22 1.31 2.95 -8.69
CA LEU A 22 1.55 3.31 -7.29
C LEU A 22 0.43 2.74 -6.41
N TYR A 23 0.82 2.29 -5.23
CA TYR A 23 -0.05 1.77 -4.18
C TYR A 23 0.20 2.57 -2.91
N GLN A 24 -0.88 2.87 -2.21
CA GLN A 24 -0.87 3.54 -0.92
C GLN A 24 -1.71 2.73 0.05
N PHE A 25 -1.14 2.38 1.21
CA PHE A 25 -1.84 1.67 2.27
C PHE A 25 -1.80 2.50 3.55
N GLU A 26 -2.96 2.71 4.15
CA GLU A 26 -3.09 3.32 5.46
C GLU A 26 -3.08 2.22 6.52
N VAL A 27 -2.09 2.25 7.40
CA VAL A 27 -1.99 1.39 8.56
C VAL A 27 -2.44 2.20 9.77
N LYS A 28 -3.55 1.78 10.36
CA LYS A 28 -4.02 2.36 11.62
C LYS A 28 -3.18 1.77 12.74
N SER A 29 -2.49 2.62 13.50
CA SER A 29 -1.92 2.19 14.77
C SER A 29 -3.06 1.74 15.67
N LEU A 30 -3.11 0.45 16.01
CA LEU A 30 -3.91 -0.01 17.13
C LEU A 30 -3.19 0.46 18.39
N GLU A 31 -3.28 1.75 18.69
CA GLU A 31 -2.96 2.21 20.03
C GLU A 31 -3.94 1.48 20.94
N LYS A 32 -3.46 0.46 21.64
CA LYS A 32 -4.17 -0.10 22.79
C LYS A 32 -4.52 1.11 23.63
N SER A 33 -5.80 1.47 23.67
CA SER A 33 -6.35 2.24 24.77
C SER A 33 -6.19 1.37 26.01
N GLY A 34 -4.97 1.33 26.53
CA GLY A 34 -4.70 0.99 27.91
C GLY A 34 -5.37 2.08 28.71
N ALA A 35 -6.65 1.87 29.01
CA ALA A 35 -7.31 2.55 30.10
C ALA A 35 -6.55 2.14 31.36
N ASN A 36 -5.51 2.91 31.68
CA ASN A 36 -5.00 2.99 33.04
C ASN A 36 -6.09 3.78 33.79
N PRO A 37 -6.81 3.20 34.77
CA PRO A 37 -7.85 3.92 35.50
C PRO A 37 -7.28 4.90 36.54
N ALA A 38 -6.07 5.42 36.34
CA ALA A 38 -5.37 6.25 37.31
C ALA A 38 -4.54 7.34 36.62
N ALA A 39 -5.22 8.34 36.06
CA ALA A 39 -4.64 9.67 35.87
C ALA A 39 -5.82 10.65 35.78
N LEU A 40 -6.04 11.33 36.91
CA LEU A 40 -6.95 12.46 37.05
C LEU A 40 -6.46 13.60 36.13
N GLU A 41 -7.44 14.29 35.54
CA GLU A 41 -7.42 15.72 35.16
C GLU A 41 -6.19 16.22 34.37
N ASP A 42 -6.34 16.43 33.06
CA ASP A 42 -6.21 17.73 32.38
C ASP A 42 -6.11 17.56 30.85
N GLU A 43 -6.60 18.55 30.10
CA GLU A 43 -6.40 18.77 28.65
C GLU A 43 -7.07 17.80 27.64
N VAL A 44 -8.24 18.24 27.14
CA VAL A 44 -8.92 17.73 25.94
C VAL A 44 -8.10 18.09 24.68
N THR A 45 -6.95 17.43 24.49
CA THR A 45 -6.33 17.36 23.17
C THR A 45 -6.74 16.06 22.51
N PRO A 46 -7.47 16.08 21.38
CA PRO A 46 -7.72 14.86 20.64
C PRO A 46 -6.37 14.32 20.17
N LYS A 47 -5.85 13.29 20.85
CA LYS A 47 -4.67 12.54 20.42
C LYS A 47 -4.93 12.11 18.98
N ARG A 48 -4.33 12.85 18.04
CA ARG A 48 -4.50 12.63 16.61
C ARG A 48 -3.98 11.23 16.33
N LYS A 49 -4.89 10.28 16.09
CA LYS A 49 -4.56 8.91 15.70
C LYS A 49 -3.48 8.97 14.63
N SER A 50 -2.28 8.49 14.96
CA SER A 50 -1.13 8.50 14.07
C SER A 50 -1.44 7.55 12.91
N ARG A 51 -1.83 8.13 11.76
CA ARG A 51 -2.08 7.38 10.53
C ARG A 51 -0.75 7.15 9.84
N HIS A 52 -0.29 5.90 9.79
CA HIS A 52 0.93 5.55 9.08
C HIS A 52 0.57 5.22 7.62
N ILE A 53 1.15 5.94 6.67
CA ILE A 53 0.91 5.73 5.23
C ILE A 53 2.14 5.09 4.60
N TRP A 54 1.95 3.94 3.97
CA TRP A 54 3.00 3.21 3.27
C TRP A 54 2.77 3.27 1.76
N HIS A 55 3.83 3.58 1.02
CA HIS A 55 3.80 3.70 -0.44
C HIS A 55 4.60 2.56 -1.07
N PHE A 56 4.08 1.99 -2.16
CA PHE A 56 4.76 0.96 -2.96
C PHE A 56 4.52 1.21 -4.44
N TRP A 57 5.41 0.75 -5.31
CA TRP A 57 5.28 0.92 -6.75
C TRP A 57 5.63 -0.37 -7.49
N LEU A 58 4.84 -0.74 -8.50
CA LEU A 58 5.20 -1.75 -9.48
C LEU A 58 5.52 -1.05 -10.80
N CYS A 59 6.67 -1.34 -11.40
CA CYS A 59 7.03 -0.78 -12.71
C CYS A 59 6.09 -1.26 -13.84
N GLY A 60 6.12 -0.62 -15.02
CA GLY A 60 5.24 -0.95 -16.15
C GLY A 60 5.29 -2.39 -16.64
N ARG A 61 6.40 -3.11 -16.38
CA ARG A 61 6.52 -4.54 -16.72
C ARG A 61 5.82 -5.45 -15.71
N CYS A 62 5.76 -5.03 -14.44
CA CYS A 62 5.18 -5.83 -13.36
C CYS A 62 3.72 -5.49 -13.10
N SER A 63 3.33 -4.21 -13.21
CA SER A 63 1.97 -3.75 -12.89
C SER A 63 0.84 -4.40 -13.71
N PRO A 64 1.04 -4.88 -14.96
CA PRO A 64 -0.02 -5.59 -15.68
C PRO A 64 -0.20 -7.04 -15.21
N LYS A 65 0.83 -7.63 -14.60
CA LYS A 65 0.88 -9.06 -14.25
C LYS A 65 0.64 -9.30 -12.77
N LEU A 66 0.94 -8.30 -11.94
CA LEU A 66 0.98 -8.40 -10.49
C LEU A 66 0.24 -7.23 -9.87
N THR A 67 -0.34 -7.45 -8.69
CA THR A 67 -0.90 -6.39 -7.86
C THR A 67 -0.51 -6.60 -6.41
N LEU A 68 -0.42 -5.49 -5.67
CA LEU A 68 -0.26 -5.53 -4.22
C LEU A 68 -1.62 -5.56 -3.54
N LYS A 69 -1.75 -6.37 -2.50
CA LYS A 69 -2.88 -6.39 -1.57
C LYS A 69 -2.36 -6.35 -0.14
N PHE A 70 -3.08 -5.65 0.73
CA PHE A 70 -2.82 -5.69 2.16
C PHE A 70 -3.71 -6.75 2.81
N ASP A 71 -3.10 -7.63 3.56
CA ASP A 71 -3.71 -8.67 4.38
C ASP A 71 -3.44 -8.30 5.84
N GLN A 72 -4.48 -8.24 6.68
CA GLN A 72 -4.32 -7.78 8.07
C GLN A 72 -3.46 -8.74 8.92
N LEU A 73 -3.42 -10.02 8.59
CA LEU A 73 -2.67 -11.03 9.34
C LEU A 73 -1.24 -11.19 8.81
N HIS A 74 -1.08 -11.11 7.50
CA HIS A 74 0.16 -11.45 6.81
C HIS A 74 0.88 -10.22 6.21
N GLY A 75 0.30 -9.03 6.34
CA GLY A 75 0.84 -7.79 5.80
C GLY A 75 0.68 -7.66 4.28
N LEU A 76 1.65 -7.02 3.64
CA LEU A 76 1.62 -6.75 2.21
C LEU A 76 1.92 -8.02 1.39
N LYS A 77 1.02 -8.39 0.48
CA LYS A 77 1.17 -9.50 -0.45
C LYS A 77 1.23 -9.03 -1.91
N LEU A 78 2.11 -9.66 -2.67
CA LEU A 78 2.18 -9.54 -4.13
C LEU A 78 1.45 -10.75 -4.73
N ILE A 79 0.42 -10.50 -5.54
CA ILE A 79 -0.40 -11.56 -6.14
C ILE A 79 -0.54 -11.33 -7.64
N PRO A 80 -0.86 -12.37 -8.44
CA PRO A 80 -1.23 -12.19 -9.84
C PRO A 80 -2.37 -11.17 -10.00
N ALA A 81 -2.23 -10.27 -10.98
CA ALA A 81 -3.31 -9.37 -11.35
C ALA A 81 -4.40 -10.17 -12.08
N ASN A 82 -5.64 -10.04 -11.64
CA ASN A 82 -6.77 -10.51 -12.44
C ASN A 82 -6.89 -9.61 -13.66
N VAL A 83 -6.27 -10.04 -14.76
CA VAL A 83 -6.46 -9.41 -16.07
C VAL A 83 -7.90 -9.69 -16.46
N ARG A 84 -8.80 -8.72 -16.24
CA ARG A 84 -10.01 -8.67 -17.06
C ARG A 84 -9.48 -8.49 -18.48
N LEU A 85 -9.59 -9.52 -19.30
CA LEU A 85 -9.42 -9.40 -20.75
C LEU A 85 -10.51 -8.44 -21.22
N THR A 86 -10.28 -7.13 -21.07
CA THR A 86 -11.09 -6.11 -21.74
C THR A 86 -10.84 -6.29 -23.22
N GLN A 87 -11.69 -7.12 -23.81
CA GLN A 87 -12.01 -7.29 -25.22
C GLN A 87 -10.86 -6.96 -26.18
N LEU A 88 -10.32 -8.04 -26.76
CA LEU A 88 -10.04 -8.09 -28.19
C LEU A 88 -11.15 -7.36 -28.97
N ARG A 89 -11.00 -6.06 -29.25
CA ARG A 89 -11.64 -5.43 -30.41
C ARG A 89 -10.56 -5.29 -31.46
N LYS A 90 -10.24 -6.43 -32.08
CA LYS A 90 -9.88 -6.46 -33.50
C LYS A 90 -11.18 -6.25 -34.28
N SER A 91 -11.24 -5.16 -35.01
CA SER A 91 -12.08 -4.92 -36.19
C SER A 91 -11.50 -3.62 -36.75
N GLY A 92 -10.61 -3.67 -37.73
CA GLY A 92 -10.86 -4.23 -39.04
C GLY A 92 -11.03 -3.04 -39.95
#